data_AF-Q6XHF2-F1
#
_entry.id   AF-Q6XHF2-F1
#
_cell.length_a   1.000
_cell.length_b   1.000
_cell.length_c   1.000
_cell.angle_alpha   90.00
_cell.angle_beta   90.00
_cell.angle_gamma   90.00
#
_symmetry.space_group_name_H-M   'P 1'
#
loop_
_entity.id
_entity.type
_entity.pdbx_description
1 polymer ?
#
loop_
_entity_poly.entity_id
_entity_poly.type
_entity_poly.pdbx_seq_one_letter_code
_entity_poly.pdbx_strand_id
1 'polypeptide(L)'
;MRSLWLLLGLGLLALSHVQASTDIADELLDEDLDLSDIDENEEEFLRLLEEKNKIKDIERENEIATKLAEVQHNLLNPVVEVDLCETMSCGAGRICQMHNEKPKCVCIPECPEEVDTRRLVCTNTNETWPSDCSVYQQRCWCDSGEPGCTNPDNAHMHIDYYGACHEPRSCEGEDLKDFPRRMRDWLFNVMR
;
A
#
# COMPACT_ATOMS: atom_id res chain seq x y z
N MET A 1 33.96 30.77 -16.62
CA MET A 1 34.58 30.92 -15.28
C MET A 1 33.59 31.00 -14.10
N ARG A 2 32.26 30.89 -14.31
CA ARG A 2 31.27 30.83 -13.20
C ARG A 2 30.79 29.41 -12.86
N SER A 3 30.99 28.44 -13.76
CA SER A 3 30.56 27.05 -13.57
C SER A 3 31.55 26.20 -12.74
N LEU A 4 32.86 26.54 -12.74
CA LEU A 4 33.84 25.86 -11.87
C LEU A 4 33.64 26.18 -10.38
N TRP A 5 33.14 27.37 -10.04
CA TRP A 5 32.89 27.78 -8.65
C TRP A 5 31.62 27.13 -8.07
N LEU A 6 30.64 26.79 -8.93
CA LEU A 6 29.43 26.08 -8.52
C LEU A 6 29.69 24.59 -8.27
N LEU A 7 30.61 23.97 -9.02
CA LEU A 7 31.00 22.57 -8.81
C LEU A 7 31.93 22.39 -7.59
N LEU A 8 32.75 23.39 -7.25
CA LEU A 8 33.52 23.41 -5.99
C LEU A 8 32.64 23.63 -4.74
N GLY A 9 31.51 24.34 -4.88
CA GLY A 9 30.55 24.53 -3.77
C GLY A 9 29.73 23.28 -3.44
N LEU A 10 29.41 22.46 -4.45
CA LEU A 10 28.67 21.20 -4.25
C LEU A 10 29.52 20.08 -3.63
N GLY A 11 30.85 20.12 -3.78
CA GLY A 11 31.78 19.18 -3.13
C GLY A 11 31.93 19.40 -1.62
N LEU A 12 31.73 20.63 -1.13
CA LEU A 12 31.84 20.96 0.29
C LEU A 12 30.54 20.72 1.07
N LEU A 13 29.39 20.68 0.40
CA LEU A 13 28.09 20.33 1.01
C LEU A 13 27.88 18.81 1.17
N ALA A 14 28.64 17.99 0.45
CA ALA A 14 28.57 16.52 0.57
C ALA A 14 29.39 15.96 1.74
N LEU A 15 30.28 16.76 2.35
CA LEU A 15 31.08 16.37 3.53
C LEU A 15 30.41 16.75 4.86
N SER A 16 29.31 17.51 4.84
CA SER A 16 28.62 17.96 6.05
C SER A 16 27.47 17.06 6.52
N HIS A 17 27.23 15.90 5.88
CA HIS A 17 26.15 14.97 6.25
C HIS A 17 26.63 13.55 6.56
N VAL A 18 27.80 13.41 7.18
CA VAL A 18 28.12 12.24 8.01
C VAL A 18 28.33 12.75 9.42
N GLN A 19 27.21 13.03 10.09
CA GLN A 19 27.19 13.14 11.53
C GLN A 19 27.04 11.71 12.04
N ALA A 20 28.15 11.06 12.36
CA ALA A 20 28.11 9.98 13.32
C ALA A 20 27.51 10.59 14.60
N SER A 21 26.38 10.06 15.05
CA SER A 21 25.77 10.46 16.31
C SER A 21 26.76 10.14 17.43
N THR A 22 27.57 11.12 17.79
CA THR A 22 28.35 11.14 19.03
C THR A 22 27.45 11.60 20.17
N ASP A 23 26.33 10.89 20.36
CA ASP A 23 25.47 11.02 21.54
C ASP A 23 25.61 9.74 22.38
N ILE A 24 26.83 9.23 22.57
CA ILE A 24 27.18 8.21 23.58
C ILE A 24 28.62 8.43 24.05
N ALA A 25 29.01 9.67 24.32
CA ALA A 25 30.36 9.96 24.84
C ALA A 25 30.37 10.99 25.98
N ASP A 26 29.21 11.37 26.53
CA ASP A 26 29.14 12.39 27.59
C ASP A 26 28.43 11.90 28.87
N GLU A 27 28.38 10.59 29.09
CA GLU A 27 27.80 10.00 30.31
C GLU A 27 28.73 8.94 30.90
N LEU A 28 29.98 9.31 31.18
CA LEU A 28 30.90 8.49 31.99
C LEU A 28 31.78 9.30 32.95
N LEU A 29 31.38 10.52 33.29
CA LEU A 29 31.93 11.19 34.47
C LEU A 29 31.00 10.91 35.64
N ASP A 30 31.18 9.73 36.26
CA ASP A 30 30.70 9.45 37.62
C ASP A 30 31.27 10.57 38.51
N GLU A 31 30.43 11.52 38.92
CA GLU A 31 30.81 12.71 39.69
C GLU A 31 30.92 12.45 41.20
N ASP A 32 31.02 11.18 41.64
CA ASP A 32 31.00 10.81 43.07
C ASP A 32 32.17 9.88 43.47
N LEU A 33 33.41 10.31 43.28
CA LEU A 33 34.56 9.74 44.00
C LEU A 33 35.30 10.85 44.75
N ASP A 34 34.85 11.09 45.98
CA ASP A 34 35.55 11.93 46.95
C ASP A 34 36.90 11.29 47.30
N LEU A 35 37.97 11.90 46.79
CA LEU A 35 39.35 11.39 46.79
C LEU A 35 40.14 11.88 48.02
N SER A 36 39.45 12.20 49.13
CA SER A 36 40.05 12.91 50.26
C SER A 36 40.51 12.06 51.45
N ASP A 37 40.24 10.75 51.49
CA ASP A 37 40.71 9.87 52.58
C ASP A 37 41.51 8.66 52.04
N ILE A 38 42.79 8.88 51.72
CA ILE A 38 43.75 7.82 51.43
C ILE A 38 44.59 7.59 52.70
N ASP A 39 44.22 6.57 53.47
CA ASP A 39 45.14 5.95 54.44
C ASP A 39 45.00 4.41 54.39
N GLU A 40 46.13 3.77 54.05
CA GLU A 40 46.49 2.36 54.23
C GLU A 40 45.50 1.23 53.84
N ASN A 41 45.33 0.97 52.53
CA ASN A 41 45.42 -0.38 51.88
C ASN A 41 45.13 -0.29 50.36
N GLU A 42 46.12 0.09 49.54
CA GLU A 42 45.96 0.23 48.07
C GLU A 42 45.41 -1.05 47.39
N GLU A 43 45.68 -2.23 47.95
CA GLU A 43 45.23 -3.51 47.41
C GLU A 43 43.71 -3.72 47.56
N GLU A 44 43.11 -3.19 48.63
CA GLU A 44 41.67 -3.32 48.91
C GLU A 44 40.84 -2.40 48.01
N PHE A 45 41.34 -1.19 47.74
CA PHE A 45 40.73 -0.28 46.79
C PHE A 45 40.73 -0.84 45.36
N LEU A 46 41.85 -1.45 44.94
CA LEU A 46 41.94 -2.11 43.63
C LEU A 46 40.93 -3.26 43.48
N ARG A 47 40.70 -4.04 44.55
CA ARG A 47 39.70 -5.13 44.56
C ARG A 47 38.27 -4.61 44.44
N LEU A 48 37.93 -3.53 45.14
CA LEU A 48 36.62 -2.88 45.04
C LEU A 48 36.34 -2.33 43.63
N LEU A 49 37.36 -1.77 42.99
CA LEU A 49 37.27 -1.25 41.62
C LEU A 49 37.07 -2.38 40.60
N GLU A 50 37.76 -3.51 40.79
CA GLU A 50 37.56 -4.72 39.98
C GLU A 50 36.13 -5.29 40.16
N GLU A 51 35.60 -5.30 41.38
CA GLU A 51 34.24 -5.76 41.66
C GLU A 51 33.18 -4.84 41.03
N LYS A 52 33.33 -3.52 41.15
CA LYS A 52 32.44 -2.54 40.50
C LYS A 52 32.44 -2.70 38.97
N ASN A 53 33.62 -2.90 38.38
CA ASN A 53 33.73 -3.13 36.93
C ASN A 53 33.06 -4.44 36.50
N LYS A 54 33.24 -5.54 37.26
CA LYS A 54 32.57 -6.81 36.99
C LYS A 54 31.05 -6.69 37.04
N ILE A 55 30.50 -5.99 38.02
CA ILE A 55 29.05 -5.76 38.14
C ILE A 55 28.54 -4.99 36.92
N LYS A 56 29.24 -3.93 36.52
CA LYS A 56 28.89 -3.12 35.35
C LYS A 56 28.93 -3.92 34.04
N ASP A 57 29.89 -4.83 33.90
CA ASP A 57 29.97 -5.72 32.74
C ASP A 57 28.80 -6.72 32.72
N ILE A 58 28.44 -7.29 33.87
CA ILE A 58 27.29 -8.19 34.01
C ILE A 58 25.98 -7.46 33.68
N GLU A 59 25.80 -6.22 34.13
CA GLU A 59 24.64 -5.40 33.81
C GLU A 59 24.52 -5.16 32.30
N ARG A 60 25.63 -4.83 31.64
CA ARG A 60 25.66 -4.66 30.18
C ARG A 60 25.32 -5.95 29.44
N GLU A 61 25.86 -7.08 29.88
CA GLU A 61 25.55 -8.39 29.29
C GLU A 61 24.07 -8.76 29.45
N ASN A 62 23.50 -8.50 30.64
CA ASN A 62 22.08 -8.72 30.90
C ASN A 62 21.20 -7.83 30.01
N GLU A 63 21.56 -6.56 29.81
CA GLU A 63 20.84 -5.65 28.92
C GLU A 63 20.90 -6.09 27.45
N ILE A 64 22.05 -6.60 27.00
CA ILE A 64 22.19 -7.15 25.66
C ILE A 64 21.34 -8.43 25.52
N ALA A 65 21.36 -9.30 26.54
CA ALA A 65 20.60 -10.53 26.55
C ALA A 65 19.08 -10.28 26.51
N THR A 66 18.58 -9.26 27.23
CA THR A 66 17.16 -8.89 27.21
C THR A 66 16.75 -8.34 25.85
N LYS A 67 17.55 -7.45 25.26
CA LYS A 67 17.32 -6.92 23.90
C LYS A 67 17.31 -8.03 22.84
N LEU A 68 18.26 -8.96 22.92
CA LEU A 68 18.31 -10.12 22.01
C LEU A 68 17.10 -11.04 22.18
N ALA A 69 16.65 -11.27 23.41
CA ALA A 69 15.46 -12.07 23.69
C ALA A 69 14.18 -11.43 23.10
N GLU A 70 14.06 -10.11 23.18
CA GLU A 70 12.93 -9.38 22.60
C GLU A 70 12.93 -9.45 21.07
N VAL A 71 14.09 -9.23 20.43
CA VAL A 71 14.25 -9.40 18.98
C VAL A 71 13.92 -10.83 18.55
N GLN A 72 14.43 -11.82 19.28
CA GLN A 72 14.16 -13.23 18.98
C GLN A 72 12.69 -13.59 19.15
N HIS A 73 12.01 -13.04 20.16
CA HIS A 73 10.56 -13.20 20.33
C HIS A 73 9.78 -12.63 19.13
N ASN A 74 10.13 -11.42 18.67
CA ASN A 74 9.47 -10.80 17.52
C ASN A 74 9.71 -11.57 16.21
N LEU A 75 10.89 -12.18 16.06
CA LEU A 75 11.21 -13.04 14.90
C LEU A 75 10.46 -14.39 14.94
N LEU A 76 10.29 -14.97 16.13
CA LEU A 76 9.61 -16.25 16.29
C LEU A 76 8.09 -16.13 16.24
N ASN A 77 7.53 -14.97 16.57
CA ASN A 77 6.10 -14.73 16.58
C ASN A 77 5.72 -13.46 15.81
N PRO A 78 5.89 -13.45 14.48
CA PRO A 78 5.48 -12.33 13.65
C PRO A 78 3.95 -12.18 13.72
N VAL A 79 3.48 -10.99 14.10
CA VAL A 79 2.06 -10.62 13.95
C VAL A 79 1.79 -10.44 12.45
N VAL A 80 1.25 -11.47 11.81
CA VAL A 80 0.80 -11.39 10.42
C VAL A 80 -0.62 -10.85 10.41
N GLU A 81 -0.79 -9.56 10.10
CA GLU A 81 -2.09 -8.99 9.81
C GLU A 81 -2.56 -9.55 8.46
N VAL A 82 -3.47 -10.52 8.50
CA VAL A 82 -4.00 -11.16 7.29
C VAL A 82 -5.12 -10.28 6.74
N ASP A 83 -4.94 -9.71 5.56
CA ASP A 83 -6.03 -9.02 4.87
C ASP A 83 -7.03 -10.03 4.33
N LEU A 84 -8.20 -10.09 4.96
CA LEU A 84 -9.29 -10.99 4.55
C LEU A 84 -9.89 -10.60 3.18
N CYS A 85 -9.66 -9.38 2.69
CA CYS A 85 -10.11 -8.95 1.38
C CYS A 85 -9.26 -9.49 0.22
N GLU A 86 -8.01 -9.92 0.46
CA GLU A 86 -7.12 -10.43 -0.59
C GLU A 86 -7.68 -11.71 -1.25
N THR A 87 -8.42 -12.52 -0.47
CA THR A 87 -9.04 -13.77 -0.96
C THR A 87 -10.51 -13.61 -1.34
N MET A 88 -11.14 -12.46 -1.08
CA MET A 88 -12.54 -12.22 -1.35
C MET A 88 -12.73 -11.53 -2.71
N SER A 89 -13.29 -12.25 -3.68
CA SER A 89 -13.69 -11.68 -4.97
C SER A 89 -15.13 -11.16 -4.92
N CYS A 90 -15.31 -9.86 -5.15
CA CYS A 90 -16.62 -9.22 -5.25
C CYS A 90 -17.15 -9.24 -6.69
N GLY A 91 -18.47 -9.18 -6.86
CA GLY A 91 -19.10 -9.07 -8.18
C GLY A 91 -18.82 -7.73 -8.86
N ALA A 92 -19.19 -7.60 -10.13
CA ALA A 92 -19.01 -6.37 -10.91
C ALA A 92 -19.57 -5.13 -10.20
N GLY A 93 -18.82 -4.02 -10.22
CA GLY A 93 -19.20 -2.77 -9.57
C GLY A 93 -18.99 -2.73 -8.06
N ARG A 94 -18.38 -3.77 -7.47
CA ARG A 94 -18.11 -3.86 -6.04
C ARG A 94 -16.64 -4.14 -5.75
N ILE A 95 -16.14 -3.60 -4.65
CA ILE A 95 -14.81 -3.86 -4.10
C ILE A 95 -14.93 -4.42 -2.69
N CYS A 96 -13.96 -5.22 -2.27
CA CYS A 96 -13.89 -5.67 -0.88
C CYS A 96 -13.34 -4.55 -0.01
N GLN A 97 -14.02 -4.26 1.09
CA GLN A 97 -13.56 -3.33 2.11
C GLN A 97 -13.77 -3.95 3.50
N MET A 98 -12.79 -3.75 4.37
CA MET A 98 -12.86 -4.18 5.76
C MET A 98 -13.79 -3.25 6.55
N HIS A 99 -14.84 -3.81 7.15
CA HIS A 99 -15.79 -3.08 7.98
C HIS A 99 -16.00 -3.81 9.30
N ASN A 100 -15.52 -3.23 10.41
CA ASN A 100 -15.52 -3.84 11.75
C ASN A 100 -14.90 -5.24 11.76
N GLU A 101 -13.65 -5.35 11.28
CA GLU A 101 -12.88 -6.61 11.22
C GLU A 101 -13.49 -7.71 10.32
N LYS A 102 -14.50 -7.37 9.52
CA LYS A 102 -15.14 -8.29 8.58
C LYS A 102 -15.03 -7.76 7.15
N PRO A 103 -14.59 -8.58 6.19
CA PRO A 103 -14.58 -8.20 4.78
C PRO A 103 -16.01 -8.11 4.26
N LYS A 104 -16.33 -7.03 3.55
CA LYS A 104 -17.63 -6.84 2.88
C LYS A 104 -17.43 -6.29 1.47
N CYS A 105 -18.28 -6.75 0.55
CA CYS A 105 -18.35 -6.16 -0.79
C CYS A 105 -19.22 -4.91 -0.75
N VAL A 106 -18.61 -3.76 -0.99
CA VAL A 106 -19.28 -2.45 -1.09
C VAL A 106 -19.22 -1.96 -2.54
N CYS A 107 -20.11 -1.06 -2.95
CA CYS A 107 -20.03 -0.46 -4.28
C CYS A 107 -18.71 0.30 -4.44
N ILE A 108 -18.15 0.30 -5.66
CA ILE A 108 -16.93 1.05 -5.98
C ILE A 108 -17.16 2.53 -5.61
N PRO A 109 -16.32 3.13 -4.75
CA PRO A 109 -16.50 4.51 -4.33
C PRO A 109 -16.11 5.49 -5.43
N GLU A 110 -15.02 5.22 -6.14
CA GLU A 110 -14.48 6.07 -7.19
C GLU A 110 -13.93 5.21 -8.33
N CYS A 111 -14.26 5.61 -9.56
CA CYS A 111 -13.74 4.98 -10.77
C CYS A 111 -12.57 5.81 -11.33
N PRO A 112 -11.55 5.16 -11.90
CA PRO A 112 -10.45 5.87 -12.55
C PRO A 112 -10.95 6.69 -13.73
N GLU A 113 -10.31 7.84 -13.96
CA GLU A 113 -10.61 8.69 -15.10
C GLU A 113 -10.01 8.10 -16.38
N GLU A 114 -10.86 7.78 -17.34
CA GLU A 114 -10.46 7.23 -18.63
C GLU A 114 -10.34 8.35 -19.68
N VAL A 115 -9.13 8.53 -20.22
CA VAL A 115 -8.83 9.50 -21.28
C VAL A 115 -8.94 8.92 -22.69
N ASP A 116 -8.89 7.58 -22.82
CA ASP A 116 -8.99 6.91 -24.12
C ASP A 116 -10.46 6.78 -24.55
N THR A 117 -10.80 7.32 -25.72
CA THR A 117 -12.15 7.25 -26.29
C THR A 117 -12.61 5.82 -26.56
N ARG A 118 -11.68 4.86 -26.67
CA ARG A 118 -11.98 3.43 -26.83
C ARG A 118 -12.45 2.77 -25.53
N ARG A 119 -12.24 3.42 -24.38
CA ARG A 119 -12.66 2.94 -23.04
C ARG A 119 -14.05 3.42 -22.66
N LEU A 120 -14.60 4.37 -23.41
CA LEU A 120 -16.02 4.73 -23.34
C LEU A 120 -16.88 3.50 -23.56
N VAL A 121 -18.12 3.54 -23.09
CA VAL A 121 -19.08 2.46 -23.30
C VAL A 121 -20.46 3.04 -23.61
N CYS A 122 -21.22 2.33 -24.43
CA CYS A 122 -22.62 2.61 -24.68
C CYS A 122 -23.51 1.62 -23.92
N THR A 123 -24.55 2.11 -23.27
CA THR A 123 -25.50 1.30 -22.50
C THR A 123 -26.75 0.95 -23.32
N ASN A 124 -27.55 0.02 -22.80
CA ASN A 124 -28.87 -0.33 -23.37
C ASN A 124 -29.89 0.83 -23.38
N THR A 125 -29.62 1.93 -22.68
CA THR A 125 -30.40 3.18 -22.73
C THR A 125 -29.90 4.16 -23.79
N ASN A 126 -28.93 3.75 -24.63
CA ASN A 126 -28.28 4.57 -25.66
C ASN A 126 -27.58 5.81 -25.08
N GLU A 127 -26.98 5.66 -23.89
CA GLU A 127 -26.21 6.69 -23.21
C GLU A 127 -24.72 6.32 -23.22
N THR A 128 -23.86 7.30 -23.50
CA THR A 128 -22.41 7.10 -23.47
C THR A 128 -21.87 7.39 -22.09
N TRP A 129 -21.13 6.44 -21.54
CA TRP A 129 -20.49 6.53 -20.23
C TRP A 129 -18.97 6.56 -20.38
N PRO A 130 -18.25 7.20 -19.43
CA PRO A 130 -16.81 7.38 -19.51
C PRO A 130 -16.02 6.06 -19.43
N SER A 131 -16.53 5.09 -18.69
CA SER A 131 -15.90 3.78 -18.52
C SER A 131 -16.92 2.70 -18.17
N ASP A 132 -16.52 1.44 -18.34
CA ASP A 132 -17.26 0.28 -17.83
C ASP A 132 -17.38 0.30 -16.30
N CYS A 133 -16.35 0.77 -15.59
CA CYS A 133 -16.39 0.98 -14.15
C CYS A 133 -17.58 1.86 -13.74
N SER A 134 -17.78 3.01 -14.40
CA SER A 134 -18.85 3.94 -14.06
C SER A 134 -20.24 3.33 -14.25
N VAL A 135 -20.44 2.50 -15.27
CA VAL A 135 -21.70 1.78 -15.49
C VAL A 135 -21.97 0.79 -14.35
N TYR A 136 -20.97 0.00 -13.97
CA TYR A 136 -21.14 -0.98 -12.89
C TYR A 136 -21.30 -0.32 -11.51
N GLN A 137 -20.59 0.78 -11.27
CA GLN A 137 -20.75 1.59 -10.06
C GLN A 137 -22.17 2.13 -9.94
N GLN A 138 -22.67 2.77 -11.00
CA GLN A 138 -24.01 3.32 -11.04
C GLN A 138 -25.08 2.25 -10.84
N ARG A 139 -24.93 1.09 -11.49
CA ARG A 139 -25.80 -0.07 -11.27
C ARG A 139 -25.76 -0.53 -9.82
N CYS A 140 -24.57 -0.67 -9.23
CA CYS A 140 -24.42 -1.10 -7.84
C CYS A 140 -25.11 -0.16 -6.86
N TRP A 141 -24.94 1.16 -7.05
CA TRP A 141 -25.59 2.16 -6.22
C TRP A 141 -27.11 2.08 -6.29
N CYS A 142 -27.67 1.91 -7.48
CA CYS A 142 -29.12 1.78 -7.64
C CYS A 142 -29.67 0.46 -7.12
N ASP A 143 -28.96 -0.66 -7.35
CA ASP A 143 -29.31 -1.97 -6.80
C ASP A 143 -29.31 -1.95 -5.25
N SER A 144 -28.41 -1.19 -4.64
CA SER A 144 -28.19 -1.16 -3.19
C SER A 144 -28.92 0.00 -2.49
N GLY A 145 -29.57 0.89 -3.24
CA GLY A 145 -30.26 2.07 -2.71
C GLY A 145 -29.33 3.14 -2.14
N GLU A 146 -28.09 3.22 -2.63
CA GLU A 146 -27.08 4.18 -2.19
C GLU A 146 -27.36 5.58 -2.75
N PRO A 147 -26.96 6.66 -2.03
CA PRO A 147 -27.24 8.04 -2.43
C PRO A 147 -26.56 8.45 -3.76
N GLY A 148 -25.57 7.70 -4.23
CA GLY A 148 -24.94 7.90 -5.54
C GLY A 148 -25.83 7.52 -6.72
N CYS A 149 -26.96 6.84 -6.50
CA CYS A 149 -27.87 6.45 -7.58
C CYS A 149 -28.53 7.67 -8.23
N THR A 150 -28.09 8.02 -9.44
CA THR A 150 -28.72 9.07 -10.28
C THR A 150 -30.13 8.75 -10.78
N ASN A 151 -30.40 7.51 -11.22
CA ASN A 151 -31.71 7.07 -11.71
C ASN A 151 -31.99 5.62 -11.27
N PRO A 152 -33.13 5.34 -10.58
CA PRO A 152 -33.51 3.97 -10.19
C PRO A 152 -33.49 2.94 -11.32
N ASP A 153 -33.80 3.34 -12.56
CA ASP A 153 -33.79 2.43 -13.71
C ASP A 153 -32.38 1.89 -14.04
N ASN A 154 -31.33 2.56 -13.54
CA ASN A 154 -29.95 2.14 -13.75
C ASN A 154 -29.60 0.83 -13.01
N ALA A 155 -30.45 0.35 -12.10
CA ALA A 155 -30.34 -0.98 -11.50
C ALA A 155 -30.30 -2.12 -12.56
N HIS A 156 -30.94 -1.90 -13.72
CA HIS A 156 -30.97 -2.85 -14.83
C HIS A 156 -30.09 -2.44 -16.03
N MET A 157 -29.28 -1.39 -15.86
CA MET A 157 -28.38 -0.90 -16.90
C MET A 157 -27.25 -1.90 -17.15
N HIS A 158 -26.95 -2.12 -18.42
CA HIS A 158 -25.81 -2.92 -18.85
C HIS A 158 -25.14 -2.29 -20.08
N ILE A 159 -23.87 -2.65 -20.27
CA ILE A 159 -23.08 -2.26 -21.42
C ILE A 159 -23.60 -3.04 -22.62
N ASP A 160 -23.96 -2.33 -23.69
CA ASP A 160 -24.35 -2.91 -24.98
C ASP A 160 -23.11 -3.12 -25.86
N TYR A 161 -22.24 -2.12 -25.92
CA TYR A 161 -20.95 -2.20 -26.62
C TYR A 161 -19.92 -1.20 -26.08
N TYR A 162 -18.64 -1.47 -26.38
CA TYR A 162 -17.52 -0.57 -26.08
C TYR A 162 -17.36 0.49 -27.17
N GLY A 163 -17.02 1.71 -26.75
CA GLY A 163 -17.00 2.94 -27.55
C GLY A 163 -18.16 3.88 -27.22
N ALA A 164 -18.11 5.08 -27.78
CA ALA A 164 -19.22 6.02 -27.70
C ALA A 164 -20.45 5.51 -28.46
N CYS A 165 -21.64 5.88 -27.99
CA CYS A 165 -22.87 5.51 -28.67
C CYS A 165 -22.91 6.05 -30.10
N HIS A 166 -23.32 5.21 -31.03
CA HIS A 166 -23.52 5.57 -32.43
C HIS A 166 -24.90 5.14 -32.90
N GLU A 167 -25.33 5.68 -34.04
CA GLU A 167 -26.60 5.34 -34.64
C GLU A 167 -26.63 3.82 -34.98
N PRO A 168 -27.63 3.07 -34.49
CA PRO A 168 -27.74 1.66 -34.79
C PRO A 168 -28.15 1.48 -36.26
N ARG A 169 -27.50 0.54 -36.95
CA ARG A 169 -27.92 0.16 -38.31
C ARG A 169 -29.03 -0.89 -38.23
N SER A 170 -30.04 -0.76 -39.08
CA SER A 170 -31.04 -1.82 -39.22
C SER A 170 -30.39 -3.10 -39.77
N CYS A 171 -30.72 -4.24 -39.16
CA CYS A 171 -30.29 -5.57 -39.57
C CYS A 171 -31.53 -6.38 -39.97
N GLU A 172 -31.96 -6.21 -41.22
CA GLU A 172 -33.19 -6.80 -41.76
C GLU A 172 -32.91 -7.68 -42.99
N GLY A 173 -33.87 -8.56 -43.33
CA GLY A 173 -33.84 -9.30 -44.59
C GLY A 173 -32.78 -10.41 -44.67
N GLU A 174 -31.82 -10.24 -45.58
CA GLU A 174 -30.77 -11.23 -45.85
C GLU A 174 -29.65 -11.21 -44.79
N ASP A 175 -29.30 -10.02 -44.28
CA ASP A 175 -28.22 -9.87 -43.29
C ASP A 175 -28.52 -10.65 -42.01
N LEU A 176 -29.76 -10.57 -41.51
CA LEU A 176 -30.20 -11.29 -40.32
C LEU A 176 -30.19 -12.82 -40.53
N LYS A 177 -30.53 -13.29 -41.73
CA LYS A 177 -30.52 -14.72 -42.07
C LYS A 177 -29.09 -15.26 -42.21
N ASP A 178 -28.18 -14.45 -42.70
CA ASP A 178 -26.79 -14.83 -42.94
C ASP A 178 -25.91 -14.67 -41.69
N PHE A 179 -26.35 -13.88 -40.71
CA PHE A 179 -25.61 -13.59 -39.48
C PHE A 179 -25.10 -14.86 -38.74
N PRO A 180 -25.91 -15.91 -38.48
CA PRO A 180 -25.44 -17.09 -37.75
C PRO A 180 -24.34 -17.86 -38.50
N ARG A 181 -24.39 -17.87 -39.83
CA ARG A 181 -23.35 -18.49 -40.66
C ARG A 181 -22.05 -17.70 -40.55
N ARG A 182 -22.11 -16.38 -40.75
CA ARG A 182 -20.94 -15.48 -40.65
C ARG A 182 -20.30 -15.53 -39.27
N MET A 183 -21.10 -15.51 -38.20
CA MET A 183 -20.60 -15.59 -36.82
C MET A 183 -19.90 -16.91 -36.54
N ARG A 184 -20.46 -18.04 -37.02
CA ARG A 184 -19.81 -19.35 -36.87
C ARG A 184 -18.49 -19.41 -37.61
N ASP A 185 -18.45 -18.96 -38.86
CA ASP A 185 -17.24 -18.97 -39.68
C ASP A 185 -16.17 -18.03 -39.07
N TRP A 186 -16.57 -16.88 -38.53
CA TRP A 186 -15.70 -15.97 -37.80
C TRP A 186 -15.14 -16.60 -36.51
N LEU A 187 -16.00 -17.18 -35.67
CA LEU A 187 -15.58 -17.87 -34.44
C LEU A 187 -14.57 -18.97 -34.74
N PHE A 188 -14.78 -19.76 -35.79
CA PHE A 188 -13.84 -20.80 -36.20
C PHE A 188 -12.46 -20.24 -36.57
N ASN A 189 -12.40 -19.09 -37.24
CA ASN A 189 -11.13 -18.48 -37.63
C ASN A 189 -10.42 -17.78 -36.46
N VAL A 190 -11.16 -17.26 -35.49
CA VAL A 190 -10.59 -16.58 -34.32
C VAL A 190 -10.11 -17.57 -33.26
N MET A 191 -10.80 -18.70 -33.07
CA MET A 191 -10.46 -19.71 -32.06
C MET A 191 -9.41 -20.72 -32.54
N ARG A 192 -8.91 -20.59 -33.77
CA ARG A 192 -7.89 -21.49 -34.33
C ARG A 192 -6.49 -21.15 -33.84
#